data_AF-A0ABD0SI28-F1
#
_entry.id   AF-A0ABD0SI28-F1
#
_cell.length_a   1.000
_cell.length_b   1.000
_cell.length_c   1.000
_cell.angle_alpha   90.00
_cell.angle_beta   90.00
_cell.angle_gamma   90.00
#
_symmetry.space_group_name_H-M   'P 1'
#
loop_
_entity.id
_entity.type
_entity.pdbx_description
1 polymer ?
#
loop_
_entity_poly.entity_id
_entity_poly.type
_entity_poly.pdbx_seq_one_letter_code
_entity_poly.pdbx_strand_id
1 'polypeptide(L)' 'MAENIDVDFFISLVEARPVLWDKTKEGFKEKNVKIEAWKEICRILFPLFDEKDNKEKTKL' A
#
# COMPACT_ATOMS: atom_id res chain seq x y z
N MET A 1 -5.59 -18.79 -9.38
CA MET A 1 -6.80 -18.43 -8.62
C MET A 1 -6.75 -16.92 -8.48
N ALA A 2 -7.70 -16.20 -9.08
CA ALA A 2 -7.74 -14.75 -8.92
C ALA A 2 -8.04 -14.49 -7.44
N GLU A 3 -7.02 -14.04 -6.71
CA GLU A 3 -7.20 -13.52 -5.36
C GLU A 3 -8.17 -12.35 -5.51
N ASN A 4 -9.42 -12.53 -5.08
CA ASN A 4 -10.42 -11.47 -5.08
C ASN A 4 -9.97 -10.43 -4.06
N ILE A 5 -9.12 -9.51 -4.50
CA ILE A 5 -8.80 -8.31 -3.73
C ILE A 5 -10.12 -7.59 -3.55
N ASP A 6 -10.54 -7.45 -2.31
CA ASP A 6 -11.77 -6.75 -1.96
C ASP A 6 -11.59 -5.26 -2.29
N VAL A 7 -12.15 -4.87 -3.44
CA VAL A 7 -11.94 -3.53 -4.02
C VAL A 7 -12.59 -2.46 -3.16
N ASP A 8 -13.74 -2.75 -2.56
CA ASP A 8 -14.41 -1.85 -1.61
C ASP A 8 -13.55 -1.62 -0.35
N PHE A 9 -12.91 -2.68 0.15
CA PHE A 9 -11.96 -2.56 1.25
C PHE A 9 -10.71 -1.75 0.83
N PHE A 10 -10.18 -1.97 -0.37
CA PHE A 10 -9.07 -1.19 -0.91
C PHE A 10 -9.40 0.31 -1.03
N ILE A 11 -10.57 0.65 -1.59
CA ILE A 11 -11.03 2.02 -1.72
C ILE A 11 -11.16 2.67 -0.34
N SER A 12 -11.74 1.97 0.64
CA SER A 12 -11.86 2.44 2.01
C SER A 12 -10.50 2.78 2.65
N LEU A 13 -9.46 1.96 2.40
CA LEU A 13 -8.10 2.22 2.90
C LEU A 13 -7.44 3.43 2.22
N VAL A 14 -7.71 3.64 0.92
CA VAL A 14 -7.20 4.81 0.18
C VAL A 14 -7.92 6.08 0.64
N GLU A 15 -9.25 6.04 0.81
CA GLU A 15 -10.03 7.18 1.31
C GLU A 15 -9.61 7.59 2.72
N ALA A 16 -9.33 6.62 3.60
CA ALA A 16 -8.81 6.88 4.95
C ALA A 16 -7.44 7.59 4.96
N ARG A 17 -6.71 7.60 3.84
CA ARG A 17 -5.37 8.19 3.70
C ARG A 17 -5.39 9.37 2.73
N PRO A 18 -5.77 10.57 3.19
CA PRO A 18 -5.82 11.75 2.34
C PRO A 18 -4.45 12.11 1.74
N VAL A 19 -3.33 11.67 2.32
CA VAL A 19 -2.00 11.86 1.73
C VAL A 19 -1.83 11.24 0.32
N LEU A 20 -2.68 10.28 -0.04
CA LEU A 20 -2.65 9.60 -1.34
C LEU A 20 -3.45 10.34 -2.43
N TRP A 21 -4.56 10.98 -2.08
CA TRP A 21 -5.50 11.56 -3.04
C TRP A 21 -5.76 13.07 -2.83
N ASP A 22 -5.58 13.57 -1.61
CA ASP A 22 -5.82 14.96 -1.25
C ASP A 22 -4.58 15.83 -1.51
N LYS A 23 -4.67 16.66 -2.55
CA LYS A 23 -3.60 17.57 -2.99
C LYS A 23 -3.36 18.75 -2.03
N THR A 24 -4.27 18.98 -1.07
CA THR A 24 -4.19 20.07 -0.09
C THR A 24 -3.35 19.68 1.12
N LYS A 25 -3.12 18.38 1.35
CA LYS A 25 -2.28 17.89 2.44
C LYS A 25 -0.80 18.08 2.11
N GLU A 26 -0.02 18.60 3.07
CA GLU A 26 1.44 18.74 2.94
C GLU A 26 2.12 17.41 2.56
N GLY A 27 1.67 16.30 3.16
CA GLY A 27 2.14 14.95 2.87
C GLY A 27 1.90 14.49 1.42
N PHE A 28 1.04 15.16 0.64
CA PHE A 28 0.87 14.83 -0.78
C PHE A 28 2.05 15.32 -1.64
N LYS A 29 2.82 16.32 -1.21
CA LYS A 29 4.06 16.68 -1.93
C LYS A 29 5.22 15.75 -1.57
N GLU A 30 5.12 15.09 -0.42
CA GLU A 30 6.16 14.21 0.08
C GLU A 30 6.03 12.79 -0.51
N LYS A 31 7.03 12.41 -1.30
CA LYS A 31 7.08 11.07 -1.89
C LYS A 31 7.19 9.97 -0.84
N ASN A 32 7.94 10.22 0.25
CA ASN A 32 8.07 9.25 1.34
C ASN A 32 6.72 8.94 1.98
N VAL A 33 5.94 9.98 2.31
CA VAL A 33 4.60 9.87 2.92
C VAL A 33 3.61 9.07 2.06
N LYS A 34 3.72 9.19 0.73
CA LYS A 34 2.94 8.35 -0.18
C LYS A 34 3.40 6.90 -0.19
N ILE A 35 4.72 6.67 -0.21
CA ILE A 35 5.28 5.33 -0.26
C ILE A 35 4.98 4.55 1.02
N GLU A 36 5.10 5.18 2.19
CA GLU A 36 4.74 4.57 3.48
C GLU A 36 3.23 4.25 3.55
N ALA A 37 2.37 5.18 3.10
CA ALA A 37 0.92 4.94 3.03
C ALA A 37 0.56 3.80 2.07
N TRP A 38 1.21 3.69 0.91
CA TRP A 38 1.01 2.56 0.00
C TRP A 38 1.52 1.24 0.58
N LYS A 39 2.71 1.23 1.19
CA LYS A 39 3.27 0.04 1.84
C LYS A 39 2.34 -0.49 2.92
N GLU A 40 1.76 0.40 3.72
CA GLU A 40 0.84 0.00 4.77
C GLU A 40 -0.49 -0.52 4.19
N ILE A 41 -1.03 0.05 3.10
CA ILE A 41 -2.19 -0.52 2.38
C ILE A 41 -1.84 -1.93 1.90
N CYS A 42 -0.69 -2.10 1.25
CA CYS A 42 -0.24 -3.39 0.75
C CYS A 42 -0.06 -4.43 1.86
N ARG A 43 0.48 -4.05 3.04
CA ARG A 43 0.58 -4.95 4.19
C ARG A 43 -0.77 -5.41 4.73
N ILE A 44 -1.77 -4.52 4.70
CA ILE A 44 -3.13 -4.83 5.16
C ILE A 44 -3.83 -5.77 4.18
N LEU A 45 -3.73 -5.49 2.87
CA LEU A 45 -4.35 -6.32 1.82
C LEU A 45 -3.66 -7.67 1.64
N PHE A 46 -2.33 -7.66 1.73
CA PHE A 46 -1.48 -8.81 1.53
C PHE A 46 -0.69 -9.02 2.82
N PRO A 47 -1.22 -9.80 3.77
CA PRO A 47 -0.49 -10.15 4.99
C PRO A 47 0.85 -10.86 4.71
N LEU A 48 1.01 -11.47 3.52
CA LEU A 48 2.24 -12.08 3.01
C LEU A 48 3.16 -11.09 2.25
N PHE A 49 2.81 -9.81 2.15
CA PHE A 49 3.64 -8.80 1.46
C PHE A 49 5.00 -8.64 2.12
N ASP A 50 5.05 -8.68 3.45
CA ASP A 50 6.30 -8.63 4.22
C ASP A 50 7.12 -9.92 4.05
N GLU A 51 6.46 -11.08 3.88
CA GLU A 51 7.12 -12.37 3.64
C GLU A 51 7.73 -12.49 2.22
N LYS A 52 7.20 -11.75 1.23
CA LYS A 52 7.76 -11.73 -0.13
C LYS A 52 9.00 -10.85 -0.28
N ASP A 53 9.21 -9.84 0.56
CA ASP A 53 10.41 -8.99 0.48
C ASP A 53 11.70 -9.77 0.80
N ASN A 54 11.59 -10.87 1.57
CA ASN A 54 12.75 -11.66 1.98
C ASN A 54 13.05 -12.89 1.09
N LYS A 55 12.23 -13.21 0.09
CA LYS A 55 12.38 -14.45 -0.71
C LYS A 55 12.88 -14.28 -2.15
N GLU A 56 13.12 -13.05 -2.62
CA GLU A 56 13.68 -12.80 -3.97
C GLU A 56 15.07 -12.13 -3.97
N LYS A 57 15.84 -12.21 -2.87
CA LYS A 57 17.28 -11.89 -2.87
C LYS A 57 18.19 -13.10 -3.04
N THR A 58 17.65 -14.27 -3.37
CA THR A 58 18.46 -15.46 -3.64
C THR A 58 17.93 -16.20 -4.86
N LYS A 59 18.09 -15.58 -6.04
CA LYS A 59 18.37 -16.36 -7.24
C LYS A 59 19.87 -16.29 -7.48
N LEU A 60 20.48 -17.43 -7.15
CA LEU A 60 21.84 -17.87 -7.42
C LEU A 60 22.19 -17.67 -8.90
#